data_AF-A0A4Y2QXC1-F1
#
_entry.id   AF-A0A4Y2QXC1-F1
#
_cell.length_a   1.000
_cell.length_b   1.000
_cell.length_c   1.000
_cell.angle_alpha   90.00
_cell.angle_beta   90.00
_cell.angle_gamma   90.00
#
_symmetry.space_group_name_H-M   'P 1'
#
loop_
_entity.id
_entity.type
_entity.pdbx_description
1 polymer ?
#
loop_
_entity_poly.entity_id
_entity_poly.type
_entity_poly.pdbx_seq_one_letter_code
_entity_poly.pdbx_strand_id
1 'polypeptide(L)'
;MAYILKGSPECIKWGLELFHLPPTQTAIENGQWIEFHPLSNVFDGGPVEFHISGSGDEYLELSQIQLYVQAKILKADGSRILKENKTGDNASPETTIGPVNLFLHSLFSQVNVSLNDRIVSNSSNTYPYRSFIETWF
;
A
#
# COMPACT_ATOMS: atom_id res chain seq x y z
N MET A 1 -15.87 -18.65 12.54
CA MET A 1 -15.20 -19.78 13.22
C MET A 1 -13.70 -19.48 13.20
N ALA A 2 -13.08 -19.19 14.35
CA ALA A 2 -11.64 -18.89 14.38
C ALA A 2 -10.86 -20.21 14.33
N TYR A 3 -9.91 -20.32 13.40
CA TYR A 3 -9.01 -21.47 13.33
C TYR A 3 -7.98 -21.34 14.45
N ILE A 4 -8.15 -22.11 15.53
CA ILE A 4 -7.19 -22.17 16.63
C ILE A 4 -6.12 -23.20 16.26
N LEU A 5 -4.85 -22.79 16.29
CA LEU A 5 -3.72 -23.66 16.00
C LEU A 5 -3.59 -24.72 17.10
N LYS A 6 -3.55 -26.01 16.73
CA LYS A 6 -3.47 -27.09 17.70
C LYS A 6 -2.16 -26.98 18.50
N GLY A 7 -2.28 -26.73 19.81
CA GLY A 7 -1.14 -26.56 20.72
C GLY A 7 -0.74 -25.12 21.02
N SER A 8 -1.46 -24.12 20.48
CA SER A 8 -1.23 -22.72 20.89
C SER A 8 -1.65 -22.50 22.36
N PRO A 9 -0.82 -21.86 23.19
CA PRO A 9 -1.22 -21.51 24.56
C PRO A 9 -2.34 -20.46 24.55
N GLU A 10 -3.06 -20.37 25.67
CA GLU A 10 -4.00 -19.28 25.90
C GLU A 10 -3.26 -17.95 25.96
N CYS A 11 -3.79 -16.94 25.26
CA CYS A 11 -3.22 -15.60 25.20
C CYS A 11 -4.30 -14.61 25.64
N ILE A 12 -3.96 -13.79 26.63
CA ILE A 12 -4.79 -12.68 27.08
C ILE A 12 -4.41 -11.44 26.25
N LYS A 13 -5.40 -10.63 25.89
CA LYS A 13 -5.14 -9.35 25.21
C LYS A 13 -4.32 -8.47 26.16
N TRP A 14 -3.10 -8.13 25.77
CA TRP A 14 -2.14 -7.31 26.54
C TRP A 14 -2.75 -6.10 27.26
N GLY A 15 -3.67 -5.38 26.61
CA GLY A 15 -4.33 -4.21 27.20
C GLY A 15 -5.31 -4.49 28.36
N LEU A 16 -5.64 -5.75 28.65
CA LEU A 16 -6.50 -6.16 29.76
C LEU A 16 -5.71 -6.73 30.94
N GLU A 17 -4.41 -6.96 30.79
CA GLU A 17 -3.57 -7.57 31.81
C GLU A 17 -2.85 -6.48 32.62
N LEU A 18 -3.62 -5.78 33.47
CA LEU A 18 -3.19 -4.55 34.13
C LEU A 18 -2.11 -4.73 35.22
N PHE A 19 -1.94 -5.96 35.73
CA PHE A 19 -1.14 -6.26 36.92
C PHE A 19 0.03 -7.20 36.64
N HIS A 20 0.19 -7.68 35.42
CA HIS A 20 1.30 -8.54 35.05
C HIS A 20 2.36 -7.73 34.33
N LEU A 21 3.63 -8.00 34.61
CA LEU A 21 4.73 -7.44 33.84
C LEU A 21 4.73 -8.13 32.47
N PRO A 22 4.61 -7.39 31.35
CA PRO A 22 4.67 -8.03 30.04
C PRO A 22 6.08 -8.58 29.78
N PRO A 23 6.25 -9.78 29.20
CA PRO A 23 7.55 -10.24 28.74
C PRO A 23 8.16 -9.29 27.71
N THR A 24 9.47 -9.19 27.75
CA THR A 24 10.25 -8.43 26.78
C THR A 24 10.42 -9.25 25.51
N GLN A 25 10.10 -8.65 24.35
CA GLN A 25 10.45 -9.24 23.05
C GLN A 25 11.98 -9.22 22.88
N THR A 26 12.60 -10.39 22.83
CA THR A 26 14.05 -10.56 22.61
C THR A 26 14.37 -11.28 21.30
N ALA A 27 13.36 -11.80 20.58
CA ALA A 27 13.57 -12.60 19.38
C ALA A 27 13.87 -11.76 18.13
N ILE A 28 13.40 -10.52 18.08
CA ILE A 28 13.71 -9.58 17.00
C ILE A 28 14.88 -8.73 17.45
N GLU A 29 16.06 -8.99 16.89
CA GLU A 29 17.29 -8.29 17.27
C GLU A 29 17.50 -7.00 16.46
N ASN A 30 17.13 -7.03 15.19
CA ASN A 30 17.28 -5.90 14.27
C ASN A 30 16.23 -5.98 13.15
N GLY A 31 15.96 -4.84 12.51
CA GLY A 31 15.11 -4.74 11.33
C GLY A 31 15.72 -3.79 10.31
N GLN A 32 15.50 -4.06 9.02
CA GLN A 32 15.98 -3.23 7.93
C GLN A 32 14.91 -3.06 6.86
N TRP A 33 14.97 -1.93 6.16
CA TRP A 33 14.15 -1.67 4.97
C TRP A 33 14.92 -2.11 3.73
N ILE A 34 14.27 -2.91 2.89
CA ILE A 34 14.82 -3.38 1.63
C ILE A 34 13.93 -2.88 0.50
N GLU A 35 14.52 -2.22 -0.48
CA GLU A 35 13.82 -1.71 -1.64
C GLU A 35 13.75 -2.79 -2.74
N PHE A 36 12.55 -3.00 -3.27
CA PHE A 36 12.31 -3.87 -4.42
C PHE A 36 11.78 -3.04 -5.58
N HIS A 37 12.30 -3.32 -6.78
CA HIS A 37 11.85 -2.69 -8.01
C HIS A 37 10.84 -3.57 -8.76
N PRO A 38 9.97 -2.97 -9.60
CA PRO A 38 9.09 -3.73 -10.47
C PRO A 38 9.85 -4.69 -11.39
N LEU A 39 9.28 -5.87 -11.66
CA LEU A 39 9.85 -6.86 -12.59
C LEU A 39 9.91 -6.34 -14.03
N SER A 40 9.00 -5.45 -14.40
CA SER A 40 8.83 -4.92 -15.74
C SER A 40 8.60 -3.41 -15.71
N ASN A 41 8.78 -2.77 -16.86
CA ASN A 41 8.50 -1.34 -17.01
C ASN A 41 7.00 -1.08 -16.75
N VAL A 42 6.70 0.05 -16.10
CA VAL A 42 5.33 0.48 -15.85
C VAL A 42 4.74 1.13 -17.10
N PHE A 43 3.58 0.67 -17.53
CA PHE A 43 2.82 1.22 -18.66
C PHE A 43 1.34 1.38 -18.29
N ASP A 44 0.62 2.22 -19.03
CA ASP A 44 -0.80 2.45 -18.81
C ASP A 44 -1.61 1.17 -19.07
N GLY A 45 -2.51 0.85 -18.14
CA GLY A 45 -3.32 -0.38 -18.16
C GLY A 45 -2.57 -1.69 -17.83
N GLY A 46 -1.26 -1.64 -17.57
CA GLY A 46 -0.43 -2.81 -17.23
C GLY A 46 -0.40 -3.14 -15.74
N PRO A 47 -0.11 -4.41 -15.37
CA PRO A 47 0.19 -4.74 -13.99
C PRO A 47 1.57 -4.21 -13.58
N VAL A 48 1.70 -3.82 -12.31
CA VAL A 48 2.99 -3.55 -11.67
C VAL A 48 3.27 -4.70 -10.72
N GLU A 49 4.28 -5.51 -11.05
CA GLU A 49 4.55 -6.77 -10.36
C GLU A 49 5.87 -6.71 -9.60
N PHE A 50 5.85 -7.22 -8.37
CA PHE A 50 7.03 -7.34 -7.50
C PHE A 50 7.18 -8.80 -7.11
N HIS A 51 8.41 -9.30 -7.11
CA HIS A 51 8.76 -10.61 -6.58
C HIS A 51 9.71 -10.44 -5.40
N ILE A 52 9.25 -10.85 -4.22
CA ILE A 52 10.02 -10.78 -2.98
C ILE A 52 10.35 -12.22 -2.57
N SER A 53 11.59 -12.62 -2.80
CA SER A 53 12.09 -13.92 -2.35
C SER A 53 12.38 -13.88 -0.85
N GLY A 54 11.98 -14.93 -0.13
CA GLY A 54 12.37 -15.08 1.28
C GLY A 54 13.87 -15.32 1.42
N SER A 55 14.45 -14.82 2.51
CA SER A 55 15.78 -15.22 2.98
C SER A 55 15.65 -16.38 3.96
N GLY A 56 16.67 -17.23 4.06
CA GLY A 56 16.69 -18.33 5.05
C GLY A 56 16.84 -17.85 6.49
N ASP A 57 17.43 -16.67 6.67
CA ASP A 57 17.85 -16.15 7.98
C ASP A 57 17.05 -14.93 8.43
N GLU A 58 16.17 -14.39 7.58
CA GLU A 58 15.40 -13.17 7.86
C GLU A 58 13.90 -13.42 7.67
N TYR A 59 13.11 -12.79 8.54
CA TYR A 59 11.66 -12.78 8.42
C TYR A 59 11.17 -11.49 7.79
N LEU A 60 10.15 -11.60 6.94
CA LEU A 60 9.50 -10.46 6.33
C LEU A 60 8.30 -10.00 7.18
N GLU A 61 8.30 -8.75 7.60
CA GLU A 61 7.18 -8.14 8.31
C GLU A 61 6.14 -7.59 7.32
N LEU A 62 5.07 -8.35 7.08
CA LEU A 62 4.01 -8.01 6.11
C LEU A 62 3.27 -6.71 6.46
N SER A 63 3.15 -6.35 7.74
CA SER A 63 2.52 -5.11 8.21
C SER A 63 3.31 -3.85 7.83
N GLN A 64 4.60 -4.00 7.52
CA GLN A 64 5.50 -2.91 7.16
C GLN A 64 5.84 -2.91 5.67
N ILE A 65 5.13 -3.64 4.81
CA ILE A 65 5.28 -3.48 3.37
C ILE A 65 4.64 -2.17 2.93
N GLN A 66 5.40 -1.32 2.24
CA GLN A 66 4.92 -0.07 1.67
C GLN A 66 5.24 0.00 0.17
N LEU A 67 4.28 0.52 -0.60
CA LEU A 67 4.50 0.81 -2.01
C LEU A 67 4.97 2.25 -2.17
N TYR A 68 6.20 2.42 -2.66
CA TYR A 68 6.74 3.73 -2.99
C TYR A 68 6.45 4.09 -4.46
N VAL A 69 5.81 5.24 -4.69
CA VAL A 69 5.45 5.71 -6.04
C VAL A 69 6.01 7.10 -6.28
N GLN A 70 6.82 7.24 -7.33
CA GLN A 70 7.25 8.54 -7.85
C GLN A 70 6.48 8.85 -9.13
N ALA A 71 5.65 9.88 -9.11
CA ALA A 71 4.80 10.27 -10.24
C ALA A 71 4.99 11.75 -10.62
N LYS A 72 4.77 12.05 -11.91
CA LYS A 72 4.76 13.42 -12.44
C LYS A 72 3.45 13.67 -13.17
N ILE A 73 2.72 14.71 -12.76
CA ILE A 73 1.46 15.09 -13.39
C ILE A 73 1.79 15.97 -14.62
N LEU A 74 1.20 15.61 -15.76
CA LEU A 74 1.33 16.31 -17.05
C LEU A 74 -0.06 16.57 -17.62
N LYS A 75 -0.16 17.48 -18.60
CA LYS A 75 -1.38 17.64 -19.40
C LYS A 75 -1.55 16.44 -20.35
N ALA A 76 -2.74 16.30 -20.93
CA ALA A 76 -3.03 15.23 -21.91
C ALA A 76 -2.11 15.25 -23.14
N ASP A 77 -1.55 16.41 -23.49
CA ASP A 77 -0.57 16.58 -24.58
C ASP A 77 0.89 16.29 -24.14
N GLY A 78 1.11 15.84 -22.89
CA GLY A 78 2.43 15.59 -22.32
C GLY A 78 3.18 16.84 -21.86
N SER A 79 2.61 18.04 -22.07
CA SER A 79 3.24 19.29 -21.63
C SER A 79 3.09 19.51 -20.12
N ARG A 80 3.95 20.38 -19.57
CA ARG A 80 3.93 20.71 -18.14
C ARG A 80 2.70 21.57 -17.84
N ILE A 81 2.12 21.39 -16.66
CA ILE A 81 1.11 22.33 -16.16
C ILE A 81 1.81 23.64 -15.81
N LEU A 82 1.53 24.68 -16.61
CA LEU A 82 1.93 26.05 -16.33
C LEU A 82 0.84 26.69 -15.47
N LYS A 83 1.21 27.38 -14.38
CA LYS A 83 0.29 28.28 -13.70
C LYS A 83 -0.01 29.43 -14.65
N GLU A 84 -1.15 29.38 -15.34
CA GLU A 84 -1.63 30.55 -16.07
C GLU A 84 -2.21 31.54 -15.05
N ASN A 85 -1.40 32.50 -14.60
CA ASN A 85 -1.93 33.70 -13.95
C ASN A 85 -2.58 34.57 -15.05
N LYS A 86 -3.80 34.25 -15.46
CA LYS A 86 -4.57 35.13 -16.35
C LYS A 86 -5.36 36.11 -15.50
N THR A 87 -4.78 37.28 -15.23
CA THR A 87 -5.52 38.42 -14.67
C THR A 87 -6.21 39.16 -15.82
N GLY A 88 -7.52 38.95 -15.99
CA GLY A 88 -8.37 39.69 -16.93
C GLY A 88 -9.74 39.04 -17.13
N ASP A 89 -10.76 39.85 -17.45
CA ASP A 89 -12.19 39.47 -17.52
C ASP A 89 -12.55 38.36 -18.54
N ASN A 90 -11.58 37.90 -19.33
CA ASN A 90 -11.69 36.77 -20.28
C ASN A 90 -10.76 35.60 -19.93
N ALA A 91 -10.37 35.47 -18.66
CA ALA A 91 -9.53 34.37 -18.19
C ALA A 91 -10.27 33.04 -18.37
N SER A 92 -9.70 32.14 -19.19
CA SER A 92 -10.04 30.72 -19.14
C SER A 92 -9.91 30.25 -17.69
N PRO A 93 -10.90 29.50 -17.14
CA PRO A 93 -10.95 29.18 -15.72
C PRO A 93 -9.60 28.61 -15.31
N GLU A 94 -8.98 29.19 -14.27
CA GLU A 94 -7.75 28.67 -13.69
C GLU A 94 -7.95 27.17 -13.50
N THR A 95 -7.21 26.36 -14.26
CA THR A 95 -7.38 24.91 -14.22
C THR A 95 -6.78 24.44 -12.90
N THR A 96 -7.60 24.48 -11.85
CA THR A 96 -7.25 23.98 -10.53
C THR A 96 -7.18 22.46 -10.65
N ILE A 97 -5.96 21.96 -10.76
CA ILE A 97 -5.68 20.52 -10.77
C ILE A 97 -5.28 20.08 -9.37
N GLY A 98 -5.70 18.87 -9.01
CA GLY A 98 -5.32 18.25 -7.74
C GLY A 98 -5.50 16.74 -7.82
N PRO A 99 -4.79 15.98 -6.97
CA PRO A 99 -5.06 14.56 -6.83
C PRO A 99 -6.46 14.34 -6.26
N VAL A 100 -7.03 13.18 -6.57
CA VAL A 100 -8.23 12.68 -5.86
C VAL A 100 -7.85 12.25 -4.45
N ASN A 101 -8.84 12.18 -3.55
CA ASN A 101 -8.63 11.60 -2.22
C ASN A 101 -8.13 10.15 -2.36
N LEU A 102 -7.23 9.71 -1.47
CA LEU A 102 -6.55 8.41 -1.57
C LEU A 102 -5.89 8.22 -2.95
N PHE A 103 -5.14 9.23 -3.39
CA PHE A 103 -4.51 9.29 -4.71
C PHE A 103 -3.83 7.98 -5.11
N LEU A 104 -2.96 7.44 -4.25
CA LEU A 104 -2.19 6.23 -4.53
C LEU A 104 -3.09 5.00 -4.71
N HIS A 105 -4.11 4.84 -3.87
CA HIS A 105 -5.07 3.73 -4.02
C HIS A 105 -5.94 3.86 -5.27
N SER A 106 -6.20 5.09 -5.71
CA SER A 106 -6.96 5.37 -6.92
C SER A 106 -6.19 5.07 -8.21
N LEU A 107 -4.86 4.87 -8.14
CA LEU A 107 -4.04 4.49 -9.30
C LEU A 107 -4.22 3.03 -9.71
N PHE A 108 -4.69 2.16 -8.82
CA PHE A 108 -4.73 0.71 -9.04
C PHE A 108 -6.16 0.20 -8.99
N SER A 109 -6.64 -0.46 -10.06
CA SER A 109 -7.96 -1.09 -10.09
C SER A 109 -8.03 -2.36 -9.23
N GLN A 110 -6.90 -3.06 -9.09
CA GLN A 110 -6.78 -4.33 -8.37
C GLN A 110 -5.39 -4.45 -7.75
N VAL A 111 -5.33 -4.98 -6.52
CA VAL A 111 -4.09 -5.30 -5.81
C VAL A 111 -4.18 -6.71 -5.28
N ASN A 112 -3.26 -7.57 -5.72
CA ASN A 112 -3.22 -8.98 -5.37
C ASN A 112 -1.92 -9.32 -4.63
N VAL A 113 -2.03 -10.21 -3.64
CA VAL A 113 -0.92 -10.80 -2.91
C VAL A 113 -1.00 -12.31 -3.08
N SER A 114 0.10 -12.92 -3.51
CA SER A 114 0.28 -14.36 -3.61
C SER A 114 1.41 -14.84 -2.70
N LEU A 115 1.26 -16.05 -2.17
CA LEU A 115 2.30 -16.78 -1.45
C LEU A 115 2.52 -18.11 -2.17
N ASN A 116 3.75 -18.37 -2.62
CA ASN A 116 4.09 -19.56 -3.43
C ASN A 116 3.10 -19.78 -4.59
N ASP A 117 2.90 -18.74 -5.41
CA ASP A 117 1.99 -18.71 -6.57
C ASP A 117 0.50 -18.92 -6.25
N ARG A 118 0.13 -18.99 -4.97
CA ARG A 118 -1.26 -19.06 -4.52
C ARG A 118 -1.73 -17.69 -4.05
N ILE A 119 -2.75 -17.15 -4.71
CA ILE A 119 -3.37 -15.89 -4.30
C ILE A 119 -4.00 -16.06 -2.90
N VAL A 120 -3.64 -15.18 -1.97
CA VAL A 120 -4.16 -15.12 -0.60
C VAL A 120 -5.03 -13.88 -0.35
N SER A 121 -4.99 -12.90 -1.25
CA SER A 121 -5.86 -11.72 -1.22
C SER A 121 -7.18 -11.97 -1.96
N ASN A 122 -8.20 -11.16 -1.66
CA ASN A 122 -9.40 -11.12 -2.48
C ASN A 122 -9.12 -10.35 -3.79
N SER A 123 -9.17 -11.02 -4.92
CA SER A 123 -8.93 -10.42 -6.24
C SER A 123 -10.21 -9.76 -6.75
N SER A 124 -10.22 -8.43 -6.80
CA SER A 124 -11.35 -7.65 -7.32
C SER A 124 -10.86 -6.38 -8.01
N ASN A 125 -11.56 -5.99 -9.08
CA ASN A 125 -11.31 -4.76 -9.84
C ASN A 125 -11.93 -3.50 -9.19
N THR A 126 -12.38 -3.61 -7.94
CA THR A 126 -12.98 -2.51 -7.17
C THR A 126 -12.08 -2.05 -6.00
N TYR A 127 -10.77 -2.28 -6.10
CA TYR A 127 -9.81 -1.90 -5.05
C TYR A 127 -9.90 -0.43 -4.60
N PRO A 128 -10.08 0.56 -5.49
CA PRO A 128 -10.23 1.97 -5.07
C PRO A 128 -11.43 2.20 -4.14
N TYR A 129 -12.53 1.47 -4.36
CA TYR A 129 -13.72 1.58 -3.50
C TYR A 129 -13.50 0.89 -2.16
N ARG A 130 -12.85 -0.27 -2.17
CA ARG A 130 -12.51 -1.00 -0.95
C ARG A 130 -11.59 -0.18 -0.04
N SER A 131 -10.51 0.37 -0.58
CA SER A 131 -9.57 1.21 0.17
C SER A 131 -10.22 2.47 0.73
N PHE A 132 -11.13 3.09 -0.02
CA PHE A 132 -11.94 4.18 0.49
C PHE A 132 -12.74 3.76 1.71
N ILE A 133 -13.51 2.67 1.64
CA ILE A 133 -14.34 2.18 2.75
C ILE A 133 -13.47 1.80 3.97
N GLU A 134 -12.35 1.09 3.76
CA GLU A 134 -11.44 0.66 4.84
C GLU A 134 -10.76 1.84 5.56
N THR A 135 -10.69 3.03 4.95
CA THR A 135 -10.13 4.23 5.61
C THR A 135 -11.08 4.84 6.64
N TRP A 136 -12.40 4.61 6.50
CA TRP A 136 -13.42 5.24 7.36
C TRP A 136 -13.77 4.43 8.61
N PHE A 137 -13.34 3.17 8.71
CA PHE A 137 -13.63 2.26 9.82
C PHE A 137 -12.35 1.85 10.55
#